data_AF-A0A942FIT1-F1
#
_entry.id   AF-A0A942FIT1-F1
#
_cell.length_a   1.000
_cell.length_b   1.000
_cell.length_c   1.000
_cell.angle_alpha   90.00
_cell.angle_beta   90.00
_cell.angle_gamma   90.00
#
_symmetry.space_group_name_H-M   'P 1'
#
loop_
_entity.id
_entity.type
_entity.pdbx_description
1 polymer ?
#
loop_
_entity_poly.entity_id
_entity_poly.type
_entity_poly.pdbx_seq_one_letter_code
_entity_poly.pdbx_strand_id
1 'polypeptide(L)'
;MFERTYQLGDLTYLPTIAQQNLHFHGGIDGDDLYTFGVRGEIDTFPAYSLDRTAPARYYHRKLSFQIEDGIVPFQVGDVFGFAIEGGHFVWRKDGGAWSSALQITQDLQSFDSGLRIGFDFGVTPSFMQGDLWEVLCVQENRTANMLTPWRQRWKGSGDITIAFPAPVTVDCLIIDNHTLADTVVLKASDSPDFSPLIHNAAIAVSGLVCKLPAITAQYFRIETGSDEAEIGHIFLGTVMQLDLDADSVAPVKRYNMMRSNAREPFSRLRYKNHGYEITHKSFVRNPDWKKLEELIEYVKSRGDMPFFFVPNFNYPGDCIRGSLYMDSVEPESPTDMNSPEDARLYKISLTIRGRE
;
A
#
# COMPACT_ATOMS: atom_id res chain seq x y z
N MET A 1 -1.78 1.42 -92.16
CA MET A 1 -3.17 1.11 -92.55
C MET A 1 -3.62 0.02 -91.60
N PHE A 2 -4.51 0.30 -90.65
CA PHE A 2 -5.09 -0.72 -89.80
C PHE A 2 -6.58 -0.76 -90.09
N GLU A 3 -7.05 -1.91 -90.57
CA GLU A 3 -8.48 -2.20 -90.79
C GLU A 3 -9.23 -2.04 -89.48
N ARG A 4 -10.44 -1.46 -89.54
CA ARG A 4 -11.30 -1.34 -88.36
C ARG A 4 -11.80 -2.73 -87.98
N THR A 5 -11.71 -3.04 -86.68
CA THR A 5 -11.89 -4.37 -86.08
C THR A 5 -13.32 -4.94 -86.15
N TYR A 6 -14.29 -4.21 -86.73
CA TYR A 6 -15.69 -4.61 -86.82
C TYR A 6 -16.29 -4.20 -88.17
N GLN A 7 -17.09 -5.07 -88.78
CA GLN A 7 -17.76 -4.87 -90.06
C GLN A 7 -19.29 -4.71 -89.90
N LEU A 8 -19.93 -4.20 -90.96
CA LEU A 8 -21.39 -4.07 -91.01
C LEU A 8 -22.02 -5.48 -91.06
N GLY A 9 -22.68 -5.90 -89.98
CA GLY A 9 -23.26 -7.25 -89.83
C GLY A 9 -22.78 -7.99 -88.58
N ASP A 10 -21.78 -7.48 -87.87
CA ASP A 10 -21.29 -8.08 -86.63
C ASP A 10 -22.32 -7.97 -85.50
N LEU A 11 -22.72 -9.12 -84.95
CA LEU A 11 -23.57 -9.24 -83.76
C LEU A 11 -22.69 -9.36 -82.51
N THR A 12 -22.63 -8.29 -81.72
CA THR A 12 -21.92 -8.27 -80.44
C THR A 12 -22.90 -8.59 -79.32
N TYR A 13 -22.69 -9.70 -78.61
CA TYR A 13 -23.46 -10.04 -77.43
C TYR A 13 -22.79 -9.44 -76.19
N LEU A 14 -23.44 -8.45 -75.57
CA LEU A 14 -23.06 -7.95 -74.26
C LEU A 14 -23.85 -8.75 -73.21
N PRO A 15 -23.22 -9.69 -72.46
CA PRO A 15 -23.92 -10.42 -71.43
C PRO A 15 -24.30 -9.48 -70.29
N THR A 16 -25.59 -9.39 -69.99
CA THR A 16 -26.07 -8.74 -68.77
C THR A 16 -25.72 -9.62 -67.58
N ILE A 17 -24.65 -9.26 -66.87
CA ILE A 17 -24.33 -9.85 -65.56
C ILE A 17 -25.32 -9.26 -64.54
N ALA A 18 -25.81 -10.10 -63.63
CA ALA A 18 -26.91 -9.86 -62.69
C ALA A 18 -27.09 -8.40 -62.23
N GLN A 19 -28.33 -7.93 -62.33
CA GLN A 19 -28.80 -6.62 -61.88
C GLN A 19 -28.51 -6.43 -60.39
N GLN A 20 -27.50 -5.62 -60.09
CA GLN A 20 -27.36 -4.94 -58.80
C GLN A 20 -27.89 -3.52 -59.02
N ASN A 21 -28.64 -2.99 -58.07
CA ASN A 21 -29.13 -1.62 -58.15
C ASN A 21 -27.92 -0.68 -58.25
N LEU A 22 -27.74 -0.05 -59.42
CA LEU A 22 -26.76 1.00 -59.58
C LEU A 22 -27.37 2.27 -58.98
N HIS A 23 -26.84 2.71 -57.85
CA HIS A 23 -27.26 3.96 -57.24
C HIS A 23 -26.51 5.10 -57.91
N PHE A 24 -27.23 6.03 -58.55
CA PHE A 24 -26.64 7.25 -59.07
C PHE A 24 -26.28 8.17 -57.90
N HIS A 25 -25.11 8.80 -57.96
CA HIS A 25 -24.63 9.78 -56.98
C HIS A 25 -24.27 11.07 -57.74
N GLY A 26 -24.61 12.23 -57.19
CA GLY A 26 -24.35 13.52 -57.83
C GLY A 26 -25.23 13.78 -59.05
N GLY A 27 -26.33 14.51 -58.84
CA GLY A 27 -27.11 15.18 -59.88
C GLY A 27 -27.09 16.68 -59.64
N ILE A 28 -27.25 17.50 -60.69
CA ILE A 28 -27.18 18.97 -60.58
C ILE A 28 -28.19 19.53 -59.56
N ASP A 29 -29.33 18.85 -59.38
CA ASP A 29 -30.41 19.23 -58.47
C ASP A 29 -30.61 18.24 -57.30
N GLY A 30 -29.68 17.29 -57.11
CA GLY A 30 -29.75 16.28 -56.04
C GLY A 30 -29.18 16.82 -54.73
N ASP A 31 -29.89 16.60 -53.62
CA ASP A 31 -29.37 16.90 -52.29
C ASP A 31 -28.55 15.71 -51.77
N ASP A 32 -27.24 15.88 -51.66
CA ASP A 32 -26.31 14.88 -51.14
C ASP A 32 -26.15 14.95 -49.61
N LEU A 33 -27.09 15.63 -48.93
CA LEU A 33 -27.10 15.80 -47.48
C LEU A 33 -28.06 14.83 -46.77
N TYR A 34 -27.52 14.07 -45.82
CA TYR A 34 -28.33 13.37 -44.82
C TYR A 34 -28.38 14.13 -43.51
N THR A 35 -29.55 14.16 -42.88
CA THR A 35 -29.74 14.73 -41.55
C THR A 35 -30.10 13.63 -40.56
N PHE A 36 -29.18 13.31 -39.66
CA PHE A 36 -29.38 12.35 -38.59
C PHE A 36 -29.78 13.05 -37.29
N GLY A 37 -30.85 12.58 -36.65
CA GLY A 37 -31.16 12.98 -35.28
C GLY A 37 -30.20 12.28 -34.30
N VAL A 38 -29.50 13.05 -33.46
CA VAL A 38 -28.58 12.52 -32.45
C VAL A 38 -29.20 12.69 -31.07
N ARG A 39 -29.35 11.59 -30.32
CA ARG A 39 -29.99 11.59 -29.00
C ARG A 39 -29.26 10.63 -28.06
N GLY A 40 -29.07 11.06 -26.82
CA GLY A 40 -28.72 10.20 -25.70
C GLY A 40 -29.95 9.86 -24.87
N GLU A 41 -29.80 8.97 -23.89
CA GLU A 41 -30.89 8.61 -22.97
C GLU A 41 -31.33 9.81 -22.10
N ILE A 42 -30.39 10.68 -21.74
CA ILE A 42 -30.62 11.84 -20.86
C ILE A 42 -30.27 13.17 -21.57
N ASP A 43 -29.34 13.14 -22.52
CA ASP A 43 -28.88 14.32 -23.26
C ASP A 43 -29.56 14.41 -24.64
N THR A 44 -29.95 15.62 -25.05
CA THR A 44 -30.34 15.91 -26.44
C THR A 44 -29.16 16.55 -27.18
N PHE A 45 -28.88 16.08 -28.39
CA PHE A 45 -27.78 16.59 -29.20
C PHE A 45 -28.29 17.26 -30.49
N PRO A 46 -27.55 18.22 -31.06
CA PRO A 46 -27.84 18.76 -32.39
C PRO A 46 -27.90 17.67 -33.46
N ALA A 47 -28.71 17.88 -34.49
CA ALA A 47 -28.74 16.98 -35.64
C ALA A 47 -27.37 16.95 -36.33
N TYR A 48 -26.95 15.77 -36.77
CA TYR A 48 -25.75 15.58 -37.56
C TYR A 48 -26.09 15.72 -39.04
N SER A 49 -25.46 16.68 -39.69
CA SER A 49 -25.57 16.92 -41.12
C SER A 49 -24.39 16.23 -41.82
N LEU A 50 -24.66 15.13 -42.51
CA LEU A 50 -23.70 14.34 -43.26
C LEU A 50 -23.78 14.73 -44.74
N ASP A 51 -22.83 15.53 -45.20
CA ASP A 51 -22.57 15.77 -46.62
C ASP A 51 -21.82 14.56 -47.19
N ARG A 52 -22.43 13.87 -48.15
CA ARG A 52 -21.85 12.65 -48.74
C ARG A 52 -20.67 12.95 -49.67
N THR A 53 -20.52 14.18 -50.14
CA THR A 53 -19.39 14.59 -50.99
C THR A 53 -18.17 15.01 -50.16
N ALA A 54 -18.40 15.44 -48.92
CA ALA A 54 -17.36 15.81 -47.97
C ALA A 54 -17.75 15.44 -46.52
N PRO A 55 -17.70 14.14 -46.15
CA PRO A 55 -18.10 13.70 -44.81
C PRO A 55 -17.30 14.39 -43.71
N ALA A 56 -17.97 15.19 -42.89
CA ALA A 56 -17.36 15.87 -41.75
C ALA A 56 -17.62 15.09 -40.45
N ARG A 57 -16.66 15.11 -39.53
CA ARG A 57 -16.84 14.53 -38.18
C ARG A 57 -17.93 15.28 -37.42
N TYR A 58 -18.84 14.56 -36.79
CA TYR A 58 -19.73 15.11 -35.77
C TYR A 58 -18.94 15.41 -34.51
N TYR A 59 -18.99 16.66 -34.04
CA TYR A 59 -18.27 17.10 -32.84
C TYR A 59 -19.19 17.79 -31.85
N HIS A 60 -19.25 17.23 -30.64
CA HIS A 60 -19.87 17.83 -29.47
C HIS A 60 -19.02 17.50 -28.24
N ARG A 61 -19.07 18.36 -27.19
CA ARG A 61 -18.24 18.23 -25.97
C ARG A 61 -18.32 16.86 -25.26
N LYS A 62 -19.41 16.13 -25.46
CA LYS A 62 -19.69 14.83 -24.81
C LYS A 62 -19.69 13.64 -25.79
N LEU A 63 -19.70 13.89 -27.10
CA LEU A 63 -19.85 12.85 -28.11
C LEU A 63 -19.22 13.34 -29.41
N SER A 64 -18.35 12.52 -29.98
CA SER A 64 -17.81 12.76 -31.30
C SER A 64 -17.76 11.45 -32.07
N PHE A 65 -18.19 11.46 -33.31
CA PHE A 65 -18.16 10.32 -34.20
C PHE A 65 -18.13 10.80 -35.65
N GLN A 66 -17.80 9.92 -36.57
CA GLN A 66 -17.89 10.20 -38.00
C GLN A 66 -18.57 9.01 -38.66
N ILE A 67 -19.54 9.29 -39.52
CA ILE A 67 -20.16 8.27 -40.36
C ILE A 67 -19.50 8.38 -41.73
N GLU A 68 -18.94 7.28 -42.21
CA GLU A 68 -18.48 7.16 -43.59
C GLU A 68 -19.62 6.60 -44.44
N ASP A 69 -19.80 7.14 -45.66
CA ASP A 69 -20.83 6.64 -46.56
C ASP A 69 -20.44 5.25 -47.08
N GLY A 70 -21.39 4.33 -47.01
CA GLY A 70 -21.22 2.96 -47.49
C GLY A 70 -21.70 2.79 -48.93
N ILE A 71 -21.54 1.58 -49.48
CA ILE A 71 -22.08 1.22 -50.80
C ILE A 71 -23.62 1.14 -50.77
N VAL A 72 -24.22 0.96 -49.58
CA VAL A 72 -25.67 0.94 -49.38
C VAL A 72 -26.11 2.30 -48.80
N PRO A 73 -26.98 3.06 -49.49
CA PRO A 73 -27.47 4.34 -48.97
C PRO A 73 -28.33 4.17 -47.73
N PHE A 74 -28.19 5.10 -46.78
CA PHE A 74 -29.13 5.25 -45.65
C PHE A 74 -30.54 5.62 -46.13
N GLN A 75 -31.55 5.20 -45.38
CA GLN A 75 -32.95 5.54 -45.62
C GLN A 75 -33.54 6.34 -44.46
N VAL A 76 -34.55 7.16 -44.76
CA VAL A 76 -35.31 7.88 -43.73
C VAL A 76 -35.99 6.84 -42.83
N GLY A 77 -35.64 6.85 -41.55
CA GLY A 77 -36.14 5.90 -40.55
C GLY A 77 -35.09 4.93 -40.03
N ASP A 78 -33.90 4.88 -40.63
CA ASP A 78 -32.78 4.10 -40.09
C ASP A 78 -32.38 4.62 -38.70
N VAL A 79 -32.30 3.71 -37.72
CA VAL A 79 -31.92 4.06 -36.34
C VAL A 79 -30.81 3.14 -35.84
N PHE A 80 -29.71 3.74 -35.38
CA PHE A 80 -28.62 3.03 -34.74
C PHE A 80 -28.54 3.42 -33.26
N GLY A 81 -28.53 2.41 -32.38
CA GLY A 81 -28.36 2.58 -30.94
C GLY A 81 -27.03 1.99 -30.49
N PHE A 82 -26.32 2.71 -29.62
CA PHE A 82 -25.07 2.28 -29.02
C PHE A 82 -25.13 2.48 -27.51
N ALA A 83 -24.61 1.53 -26.75
CA ALA A 83 -24.38 1.68 -25.30
C ALA A 83 -22.97 1.18 -24.96
N ILE A 84 -22.28 1.93 -24.11
CA ILE A 84 -20.87 1.72 -23.76
C ILE A 84 -20.76 1.73 -22.24
N GLU A 85 -20.28 0.64 -21.65
CA GLU A 85 -20.11 0.52 -20.20
C GLU A 85 -19.02 -0.50 -19.88
N GLY A 86 -18.23 -0.26 -18.82
CA GLY A 86 -17.30 -1.26 -18.28
C GLY A 86 -16.29 -1.82 -19.28
N GLY A 87 -15.85 -1.02 -20.26
CA GLY A 87 -14.92 -1.47 -21.31
C GLY A 87 -15.55 -2.33 -22.40
N HIS A 88 -16.88 -2.38 -22.47
CA HIS A 88 -17.64 -3.11 -23.49
C HIS A 88 -18.61 -2.18 -24.20
N PHE A 89 -19.02 -2.57 -25.41
CA PHE A 89 -20.09 -1.92 -26.13
C PHE A 89 -21.12 -2.94 -26.63
N VAL A 90 -22.37 -2.49 -26.71
CA VAL A 90 -23.48 -3.18 -27.39
C VAL A 90 -24.12 -2.22 -28.37
N TRP A 91 -24.72 -2.77 -29.43
CA TRP A 91 -25.39 -1.99 -30.45
C TRP A 91 -26.71 -2.64 -30.87
N ARG A 92 -27.59 -1.85 -31.49
CA ARG A 92 -28.81 -2.33 -32.15
C ARG A 92 -29.16 -1.46 -33.35
N LYS A 93 -29.87 -2.04 -34.30
CA LYS A 93 -30.39 -1.35 -35.49
C LYS A 93 -31.92 -1.43 -35.52
N ASP A 94 -32.57 -0.34 -35.94
CA ASP A 94 -34.01 -0.22 -36.22
C ASP A 94 -34.91 -0.73 -35.08
N GLY A 95 -34.51 -0.48 -33.83
CA GLY A 95 -35.26 -0.89 -32.64
C GLY A 95 -35.23 -2.39 -32.33
N GLY A 96 -34.38 -3.17 -33.03
CA GLY A 96 -34.16 -4.59 -32.78
C GLY A 96 -33.51 -4.91 -31.44
N ALA A 97 -33.23 -6.19 -31.21
CA ALA A 97 -32.53 -6.66 -30.01
C ALA A 97 -31.10 -6.09 -29.94
N TRP A 98 -30.62 -5.84 -28.72
CA TRP A 98 -29.21 -5.51 -28.49
C TRP A 98 -28.32 -6.69 -28.86
N SER A 99 -27.16 -6.38 -29.45
CA SER A 99 -26.09 -7.34 -29.65
C SER A 99 -25.59 -7.92 -28.33
N SER A 100 -24.83 -9.02 -28.39
CA SER A 100 -23.97 -9.41 -27.28
C SER A 100 -22.94 -8.32 -26.97
N ALA A 101 -22.49 -8.23 -25.72
CA ALA A 101 -21.41 -7.34 -25.33
C ALA A 101 -20.11 -7.69 -26.05
N LEU A 102 -19.52 -6.71 -26.72
CA LEU A 102 -18.22 -6.79 -27.37
C LEU A 102 -17.21 -5.99 -26.57
N GLN A 103 -16.01 -6.53 -26.37
CA GLN A 103 -14.93 -5.84 -25.67
C GLN A 103 -14.37 -4.71 -26.54
N ILE A 104 -14.12 -3.54 -25.95
CA ILE A 104 -13.55 -2.38 -26.63
C ILE A 104 -12.04 -2.58 -26.83
N THR A 105 -11.56 -2.34 -28.06
CA THR A 105 -10.13 -2.40 -28.41
C THR A 105 -9.65 -1.09 -29.03
N GLN A 106 -8.32 -0.88 -29.10
CA GLN A 106 -7.73 0.27 -29.80
C GLN A 106 -7.90 0.21 -31.31
N ASP A 107 -8.08 -0.98 -31.87
CA ASP A 107 -8.30 -1.17 -33.31
C ASP A 107 -9.77 -0.92 -33.69
N LEU A 108 -10.01 -0.52 -34.95
CA LEU A 108 -11.34 -0.42 -35.54
C LEU A 108 -12.06 -1.78 -35.50
N GLN A 109 -13.21 -1.83 -34.85
CA GLN A 109 -13.99 -3.05 -34.66
C GLN A 109 -15.20 -3.06 -35.61
N SER A 110 -15.36 -4.14 -36.38
CA SER A 110 -16.56 -4.32 -37.21
C SER A 110 -17.72 -4.76 -36.33
N PHE A 111 -18.90 -4.14 -36.48
CA PHE A 111 -20.06 -4.48 -35.65
C PHE A 111 -21.30 -4.91 -36.44
N ASP A 112 -21.52 -4.43 -37.68
CA ASP A 112 -22.61 -4.90 -38.54
C ASP A 112 -22.38 -4.56 -40.01
N SER A 113 -22.68 -5.45 -40.95
CA SER A 113 -22.89 -5.14 -42.37
C SER A 113 -21.91 -4.13 -43.01
N GLY A 114 -20.62 -4.21 -42.66
CA GLY A 114 -19.57 -3.32 -43.17
C GLY A 114 -19.28 -2.07 -42.31
N LEU A 115 -20.09 -1.79 -41.29
CA LEU A 115 -19.89 -0.73 -40.32
C LEU A 115 -18.79 -1.08 -39.31
N ARG A 116 -17.98 -0.07 -38.98
CA ARG A 116 -16.89 -0.15 -38.02
C ARG A 116 -17.00 0.94 -36.97
N ILE A 117 -16.56 0.64 -35.76
CA ILE A 117 -16.48 1.57 -34.63
C ILE A 117 -15.03 1.66 -34.14
N GLY A 118 -14.58 2.87 -33.85
CA GLY A 118 -13.26 3.13 -33.27
C GLY A 118 -13.41 3.85 -31.94
N PHE A 119 -12.55 3.53 -30.98
CA PHE A 119 -12.57 4.11 -29.65
C PHE A 119 -11.24 4.80 -29.34
N ASP A 120 -11.30 6.10 -29.08
CA ASP A 120 -10.16 6.87 -28.59
C ASP A 120 -10.07 6.74 -27.07
N PHE A 121 -9.03 6.05 -26.58
CA PHE A 121 -8.80 5.90 -25.14
C PHE A 121 -8.26 7.20 -24.54
N GLY A 122 -8.96 7.76 -23.56
CA GLY A 122 -8.44 8.83 -22.72
C GLY A 122 -7.47 8.30 -21.65
N VAL A 123 -6.65 9.19 -21.08
CA VAL A 123 -5.81 8.86 -19.91
C VAL A 123 -6.70 8.52 -18.72
N THR A 124 -6.44 7.39 -18.06
CA THR A 124 -7.13 7.03 -16.81
C THR A 124 -6.13 7.16 -15.65
N PRO A 125 -6.42 7.96 -14.61
CA PRO A 125 -7.61 8.82 -14.45
C PRO A 125 -7.54 10.11 -15.29
N SER A 126 -8.70 10.54 -15.81
CA SER A 126 -8.85 11.75 -16.62
C SER A 126 -9.18 12.95 -15.71
N PHE A 127 -8.17 13.60 -15.15
CA PHE A 127 -8.37 14.85 -14.39
C PHE A 127 -8.24 16.06 -15.33
N MET A 128 -9.20 16.99 -15.29
CA MET A 128 -9.09 18.29 -15.96
C MET A 128 -8.75 19.42 -14.96
N GLN A 129 -8.18 20.52 -15.45
CA GLN A 129 -7.90 21.69 -14.63
C GLN A 129 -9.21 22.32 -14.15
N GLY A 130 -9.43 22.32 -12.83
CA GLY A 130 -10.64 22.85 -12.20
C GLY A 130 -11.56 21.79 -11.59
N ASP A 131 -11.29 20.51 -11.79
CA ASP A 131 -12.05 19.44 -11.14
C ASP A 131 -11.83 19.46 -9.63
N LEU A 132 -12.94 19.54 -8.88
CA LEU A 132 -12.97 19.29 -7.44
C LEU A 132 -13.20 17.80 -7.23
N TRP A 133 -12.17 17.11 -6.76
CA TRP A 133 -12.24 15.70 -6.43
C TRP A 133 -12.02 15.48 -4.95
N GLU A 134 -12.77 14.54 -4.39
CA GLU A 134 -12.60 14.05 -3.03
C GLU A 134 -12.21 12.57 -3.14
N VAL A 135 -10.96 12.26 -2.79
CA VAL A 135 -10.51 10.87 -2.68
C VAL A 135 -10.81 10.41 -1.26
N LEU A 136 -11.76 9.50 -1.11
CA LEU A 136 -11.95 8.76 0.13
C LEU A 136 -10.82 7.73 0.24
N CYS A 137 -9.72 8.12 0.88
CA CYS A 137 -8.71 7.18 1.36
C CYS A 137 -9.29 6.39 2.53
N VAL A 138 -9.96 5.27 2.25
CA VAL A 138 -10.31 4.30 3.30
C VAL A 138 -9.05 3.51 3.65
N GLN A 139 -8.35 3.94 4.70
CA GLN A 139 -7.29 3.14 5.29
C GLN A 139 -7.94 2.02 6.12
N GLU A 140 -8.10 0.82 5.55
CA GLU A 140 -8.60 -0.37 6.27
C GLU A 140 -7.72 -0.72 7.51
N ASN A 141 -6.51 -0.16 7.58
CA ASN A 141 -5.62 -0.21 8.72
C ASN A 141 -5.73 1.07 9.55
N ARG A 142 -6.65 1.12 10.53
CA ARG A 142 -6.64 2.15 11.60
C ARG A 142 -5.21 2.36 12.14
N THR A 143 -4.87 3.52 12.69
CA THR A 143 -3.58 3.76 13.38
C THR A 143 -3.31 2.69 14.45
N ALA A 144 -4.35 2.12 15.07
CA ALA A 144 -4.27 0.98 15.99
C ALA A 144 -3.79 -0.35 15.35
N ASN A 145 -3.84 -0.48 14.02
CA ASN A 145 -3.37 -1.63 13.22
C ASN A 145 -2.02 -1.37 12.55
N MET A 146 -1.41 -0.18 12.72
CA MET A 146 0.04 -0.04 12.49
C MET A 146 0.76 -0.82 13.59
N LEU A 147 0.99 -2.10 13.35
CA LEU A 147 1.81 -2.97 14.21
C LEU A 147 3.23 -2.42 14.43
N THR A 148 3.64 -1.41 13.66
CA THR A 148 4.88 -0.66 13.84
C THR A 148 4.56 0.83 14.02
N PRO A 149 4.51 1.34 15.27
CA PRO A 149 4.22 2.77 15.55
C PRO A 149 5.27 3.74 14.98
N TRP A 150 6.42 3.25 14.50
CA TRP A 150 7.51 4.06 13.96
C TRP A 150 8.04 3.46 12.65
N ARG A 151 7.50 3.88 11.50
CA ARG A 151 8.09 3.62 10.17
C ARG A 151 9.27 4.53 9.83
N GLN A 152 9.68 5.40 10.76
CA GLN A 152 10.87 6.21 10.58
C GLN A 152 12.10 5.36 10.89
N ARG A 153 12.74 4.87 9.84
CA ARG A 153 14.08 4.30 9.93
C ARG A 153 15.07 5.37 9.52
N TRP A 154 16.15 5.50 10.26
CA TRP A 154 17.32 6.18 9.72
C TRP A 154 17.80 5.39 8.51
N LYS A 155 18.10 6.10 7.43
CA LYS A 155 18.64 5.54 6.20
C LYS A 155 19.83 6.37 5.78
N GLY A 156 21.01 5.76 5.70
CA GLY A 156 22.21 6.49 5.34
C GLY A 156 23.45 5.62 5.22
N SER A 157 24.49 6.23 4.67
CA SER A 157 25.85 5.71 4.63
C SER A 157 26.66 6.25 5.81
N GLY A 158 27.52 5.43 6.40
CA GLY A 158 28.51 5.87 7.38
C GLY A 158 28.19 5.54 8.84
N ASP A 159 29.01 6.12 9.72
CA ASP A 159 29.01 5.80 11.14
C ASP A 159 28.00 6.64 11.93
N ILE A 160 27.41 6.04 12.96
CA ILE A 160 26.53 6.74 13.89
C ILE A 160 27.36 7.12 15.11
N THR A 161 27.51 8.43 15.34
CA THR A 161 28.20 8.95 16.52
C THR A 161 27.19 9.50 17.53
N ILE A 162 27.27 9.01 18.76
CA ILE A 162 26.48 9.44 19.91
C ILE A 162 27.41 10.19 20.85
N ALA A 163 27.10 11.46 21.11
CA ALA A 163 27.88 12.32 21.99
C ALA A 163 27.05 12.66 23.24
N PHE A 164 27.57 12.30 24.41
CA PHE A 164 26.99 12.69 25.68
C PHE A 164 27.59 14.01 26.17
N PRO A 165 26.87 14.79 27.00
CA PRO A 165 27.38 16.05 27.54
C PRO A 165 28.57 15.87 28.50
N ALA A 166 28.72 14.66 29.07
CA ALA A 166 29.83 14.25 29.94
C ALA A 166 30.04 12.73 29.80
N PRO A 167 31.17 12.18 30.27
CA PRO A 167 31.36 10.72 30.30
C PRO A 167 30.24 10.01 31.07
N VAL A 168 29.66 8.98 30.44
CA VAL A 168 28.59 8.15 31.01
C VAL A 168 28.97 6.67 30.95
N THR A 169 28.50 5.90 31.93
CA THR A 169 28.67 4.44 31.94
C THR A 169 27.50 3.77 31.23
N VAL A 170 27.80 3.02 30.17
CA VAL A 170 26.82 2.23 29.41
C VAL A 170 27.15 0.75 29.53
N ASP A 171 26.13 -0.09 29.60
CA ASP A 171 26.27 -1.56 29.66
C ASP A 171 25.37 -2.28 28.65
N CYS A 172 24.63 -1.52 27.84
CA CYS A 172 23.69 -2.05 26.87
C CYS A 172 23.68 -1.23 25.58
N LEU A 173 23.76 -1.95 24.46
CA LEU A 173 23.50 -1.45 23.12
C LEU A 173 22.42 -2.33 22.51
N ILE A 174 21.32 -1.71 22.11
CA ILE A 174 20.22 -2.37 21.38
C ILE A 174 20.12 -1.72 20.02
N ILE A 175 20.12 -2.54 18.97
CA ILE A 175 19.85 -2.14 17.60
C ILE A 175 18.69 -3.02 17.11
N ASP A 176 17.61 -2.39 16.66
CA ASP A 176 16.39 -3.07 16.22
C ASP A 176 15.86 -2.50 14.89
N ASN A 177 15.08 -3.30 14.15
CA ASN A 177 14.54 -2.99 12.83
C ASN A 177 15.60 -2.49 11.85
N HIS A 178 16.72 -3.22 11.73
CA HIS A 178 17.85 -2.81 10.88
C HIS A 178 18.07 -3.74 9.68
N THR A 179 18.82 -3.25 8.68
CA THR A 179 19.32 -4.02 7.52
C THR A 179 20.83 -4.25 7.57
N LEU A 180 21.46 -3.91 8.70
CA LEU A 180 22.90 -4.07 8.93
C LEU A 180 23.37 -5.50 8.66
N ALA A 181 24.63 -5.61 8.21
CA ALA A 181 25.33 -6.88 8.09
C ALA A 181 25.52 -7.56 9.45
N ASP A 182 25.99 -8.81 9.44
CA ASP A 182 26.09 -9.66 10.63
C ASP A 182 26.90 -9.05 11.78
N THR A 183 27.77 -8.07 11.55
CA THR A 183 28.55 -7.40 12.60
C THR A 183 28.63 -5.89 12.42
N VAL A 184 28.65 -5.17 13.54
CA VAL A 184 29.00 -3.73 13.63
C VAL A 184 30.18 -3.54 14.57
N VAL A 185 30.94 -2.46 14.41
CA VAL A 185 32.02 -2.13 15.35
C VAL A 185 31.57 -1.00 16.27
N LEU A 186 31.63 -1.25 17.58
CA LEU A 186 31.40 -0.22 18.59
C LEU A 186 32.74 0.32 19.09
N LYS A 187 32.92 1.64 18.97
CA LYS A 187 34.05 2.39 19.50
C LYS A 187 33.59 3.35 20.59
N ALA A 188 34.40 3.54 21.60
CA ALA A 188 34.16 4.53 22.65
C ALA A 188 35.43 5.33 22.96
N SER A 189 35.29 6.61 23.25
CA SER A 189 36.39 7.53 23.59
C SER A 189 35.88 8.72 24.41
N ASP A 190 36.77 9.38 25.14
CA ASP A 190 36.52 10.69 25.74
C ASP A 190 36.91 11.85 24.81
N SER A 191 37.40 11.54 23.61
CA SER A 191 37.76 12.51 22.58
C SER A 191 36.86 12.37 21.34
N PRO A 192 36.43 13.48 20.72
CA PRO A 192 35.56 13.43 19.54
C PRO A 192 36.23 12.84 18.29
N ASP A 193 37.57 12.80 18.26
CA ASP A 193 38.35 12.16 17.19
C ASP A 193 38.53 10.65 17.38
N PHE A 194 38.02 10.09 18.48
CA PHE A 194 38.17 8.69 18.87
C PHE A 194 39.64 8.25 19.07
N SER A 195 40.49 9.18 19.52
CA SER A 195 41.88 8.90 19.86
C SER A 195 42.25 9.57 21.21
N PRO A 196 42.57 8.81 22.27
CA PRO A 196 42.70 7.35 22.34
C PRO A 196 41.33 6.63 22.39
N LEU A 197 41.31 5.37 21.96
CA LEU A 197 40.15 4.49 22.11
C LEU A 197 40.10 3.90 23.52
N ILE A 198 38.94 4.02 24.16
CA ILE A 198 38.61 3.36 25.43
C ILE A 198 38.04 1.97 25.15
N HIS A 199 37.22 1.85 24.11
CA HIS A 199 36.62 0.59 23.69
C HIS A 199 36.66 0.44 22.18
N ASN A 200 36.84 -0.79 21.70
CA ASN A 200 36.81 -1.16 20.29
C ASN A 200 36.49 -2.65 20.17
N ALA A 201 35.25 -2.99 19.81
CA ALA A 201 34.82 -4.38 19.67
C ALA A 201 33.83 -4.57 18.51
N ALA A 202 33.96 -5.70 17.83
CA ALA A 202 32.96 -6.15 16.86
C ALA A 202 31.81 -6.83 17.60
N ILE A 203 30.59 -6.46 17.24
CA ILE A 203 29.34 -6.89 17.85
C ILE A 203 28.49 -7.56 16.78
N ALA A 204 28.03 -8.79 17.02
CA ALA A 204 27.17 -9.51 16.08
C ALA A 204 25.71 -9.01 16.13
N VAL A 205 25.10 -8.71 14.99
CA VAL A 205 23.79 -8.02 14.88
C VAL A 205 22.71 -8.90 14.23
N SER A 206 22.63 -10.18 14.60
CA SER A 206 21.71 -11.13 13.94
C SER A 206 20.30 -11.21 14.54
N GLY A 207 19.94 -10.40 15.54
CA GLY A 207 18.55 -10.40 16.04
C GLY A 207 18.23 -9.47 17.21
N LEU A 208 19.18 -9.26 18.13
CA LEU A 208 19.20 -8.18 19.12
C LEU A 208 20.48 -8.35 19.96
N VAL A 209 21.29 -7.30 20.08
CA VAL A 209 22.38 -7.28 21.08
C VAL A 209 21.82 -6.61 22.32
N CYS A 210 22.12 -7.13 23.52
CA CYS A 210 21.56 -6.55 24.74
C CYS A 210 22.54 -6.50 25.91
N LYS A 211 23.84 -6.71 25.67
CA LYS A 211 24.83 -6.62 26.74
C LYS A 211 26.22 -6.26 26.23
N LEU A 212 26.75 -5.19 26.80
CA LEU A 212 28.13 -4.77 26.67
C LEU A 212 28.82 -4.99 28.03
N PRO A 213 30.16 -5.13 28.07
CA PRO A 213 30.88 -4.80 29.30
C PRO A 213 30.57 -3.34 29.67
N ALA A 214 30.59 -3.00 30.97
CA ALA A 214 30.42 -1.63 31.39
C ALA A 214 31.54 -0.76 30.79
N ILE A 215 31.16 0.22 29.95
CA ILE A 215 32.06 1.13 29.28
C ILE A 215 31.72 2.54 29.73
N THR A 216 32.70 3.26 30.28
CA THR A 216 32.56 4.67 30.63
C THR A 216 33.27 5.51 29.57
N ALA A 217 32.52 6.34 28.84
CA ALA A 217 33.06 7.24 27.83
C ALA A 217 32.09 8.40 27.53
N GLN A 218 32.57 9.47 26.92
CA GLN A 218 31.72 10.57 26.45
C GLN A 218 31.18 10.38 25.03
N TYR A 219 31.99 9.80 24.13
CA TYR A 219 31.65 9.62 22.72
C TYR A 219 31.60 8.14 22.37
N PHE A 220 30.55 7.74 21.67
CA PHE A 220 30.38 6.39 21.16
C PHE A 220 30.15 6.43 19.66
N ARG A 221 30.75 5.49 18.91
CA ARG A 221 30.58 5.37 17.48
C ARG A 221 30.22 3.94 17.12
N ILE A 222 29.16 3.81 16.33
CA ILE A 222 28.73 2.56 15.73
C ILE A 222 29.12 2.62 14.25
N GLU A 223 30.11 1.83 13.87
CA GLU A 223 30.53 1.68 12.48
C GLU A 223 29.68 0.57 11.86
N THR A 224 28.79 0.97 10.95
CA THR A 224 27.76 0.11 10.35
C THR A 224 28.33 -0.81 9.27
N GLY A 225 29.46 -0.44 8.65
CA GLY A 225 30.15 -1.23 7.64
C GLY A 225 29.38 -1.43 6.33
N SER A 226 28.23 -0.76 6.14
CA SER A 226 27.40 -0.87 4.94
C SER A 226 27.23 0.47 4.24
N ASP A 227 27.23 0.45 2.91
CA ASP A 227 27.04 1.65 2.07
C ASP A 227 25.64 2.26 2.22
N GLU A 228 24.64 1.44 2.57
CA GLU A 228 23.27 1.88 2.83
C GLU A 228 22.66 1.07 3.99
N ALA A 229 22.79 1.62 5.21
CA ALA A 229 22.19 1.04 6.41
C ALA A 229 20.79 1.62 6.64
N GLU A 230 19.83 0.76 6.98
CA GLU A 230 18.58 1.15 7.60
C GLU A 230 18.60 0.73 9.06
N ILE A 231 18.23 1.62 9.98
CA ILE A 231 18.09 1.31 11.41
C ILE A 231 16.83 1.97 11.95
N GLY A 232 15.96 1.20 12.59
CA GLY A 232 14.73 1.72 13.18
C GLY A 232 14.90 2.23 14.61
N HIS A 233 15.66 1.52 15.44
CA HIS A 233 15.85 1.91 16.83
C HIS A 233 17.28 1.62 17.30
N ILE A 234 17.84 2.59 18.03
CA ILE A 234 19.12 2.45 18.73
C ILE A 234 18.89 2.88 20.17
N PHE A 235 19.30 2.03 21.10
CA PHE A 235 19.43 2.39 22.50
C PHE A 235 20.87 2.11 22.94
N LEU A 236 21.48 3.11 23.56
CA LEU A 236 22.78 2.98 24.19
C LEU A 236 22.67 3.59 25.59
N GLY A 237 22.85 2.77 26.62
CA GLY A 237 22.63 3.21 27.99
C GLY A 237 22.88 2.11 29.02
N THR A 238 22.30 2.33 30.19
CA THR A 238 22.33 1.37 31.31
C THR A 238 21.04 0.57 31.35
N VAL A 239 21.12 -0.75 31.58
CA VAL A 239 19.92 -1.58 31.81
C VAL A 239 19.30 -1.22 33.15
N MET A 240 17.99 -1.00 33.17
CA MET A 240 17.24 -0.97 34.42
C MET A 240 17.19 -2.38 35.00
N GLN A 241 17.90 -2.61 36.10
CA GLN A 241 17.86 -3.84 36.88
C GLN A 241 17.23 -3.56 38.25
N LEU A 242 16.38 -4.50 38.68
CA LEU A 242 15.82 -4.51 40.04
C LEU A 242 16.78 -5.27 40.96
N ASP A 243 16.82 -4.92 42.23
CA ASP A 243 17.71 -5.57 43.20
C ASP A 243 17.29 -7.03 43.47
N LEU A 244 15.99 -7.31 43.32
CA LEU A 244 15.41 -8.65 43.49
C LEU A 244 14.84 -9.16 42.17
N ASP A 245 15.16 -10.41 41.87
CA ASP A 245 14.59 -11.12 40.74
C ASP A 245 13.06 -11.27 40.88
N ALA A 246 12.38 -11.37 39.73
CA ALA A 246 10.97 -11.75 39.72
C ALA A 246 10.81 -13.20 40.21
N ASP A 247 9.73 -13.47 40.96
CA ASP A 247 9.41 -14.83 41.40
C ASP A 247 9.13 -15.76 40.23
N SER A 248 8.60 -15.20 39.15
CA SER A 248 8.36 -15.93 37.92
C SER A 248 8.45 -15.01 36.71
N VAL A 249 9.17 -15.48 35.69
CA VAL A 249 9.16 -14.94 34.33
C VAL A 249 8.75 -16.09 33.41
N ALA A 250 7.46 -16.16 33.08
CA ALA A 250 6.89 -17.25 32.30
C ALA A 250 6.66 -16.83 30.84
N PRO A 251 7.13 -17.59 29.84
CA PRO A 251 6.85 -17.28 28.44
C PRO A 251 5.37 -17.55 28.11
N VAL A 252 4.71 -16.55 27.53
CA VAL A 252 3.31 -16.62 27.11
C VAL A 252 3.23 -16.67 25.60
N LYS A 253 2.64 -17.74 25.05
CA LYS A 253 2.31 -17.84 23.62
C LYS A 253 0.81 -17.67 23.41
N ARG A 254 0.42 -16.80 22.50
CA ARG A 254 -0.97 -16.54 22.16
C ARG A 254 -1.23 -16.88 20.70
N TYR A 255 -2.28 -17.65 20.48
CA TYR A 255 -2.74 -18.05 19.16
C TYR A 255 -4.13 -17.45 18.96
N ASN A 256 -4.28 -16.59 17.96
CA ASN A 256 -5.59 -16.14 17.53
C ASN A 256 -6.01 -16.99 16.33
N MET A 257 -7.13 -17.70 16.47
CA MET A 257 -7.64 -18.63 15.47
C MET A 257 -9.02 -18.18 15.01
N MET A 258 -9.21 -18.13 13.69
CA MET A 258 -10.53 -17.84 13.11
C MET A 258 -11.19 -19.18 12.74
N ARG A 259 -12.41 -19.39 13.25
CA ARG A 259 -13.22 -20.55 12.87
C ARG A 259 -13.91 -20.30 11.53
N SER A 260 -13.86 -21.30 10.66
CA SER A 260 -14.63 -21.33 9.42
C SER A 260 -16.05 -21.82 9.68
N ASN A 261 -17.04 -21.24 9.01
CA ASN A 261 -18.44 -21.71 9.01
C ASN A 261 -18.70 -22.80 7.94
N ALA A 262 -17.66 -23.52 7.50
CA ALA A 262 -17.78 -24.60 6.53
C ALA A 262 -18.39 -25.88 7.14
N ARG A 263 -18.93 -26.75 6.27
CA ARG A 263 -19.50 -28.06 6.64
C ARG A 263 -18.49 -28.98 7.36
N GLU A 264 -17.20 -28.82 7.05
CA GLU A 264 -16.08 -29.36 7.81
C GLU A 264 -15.40 -28.19 8.57
N PRO A 265 -15.65 -28.02 9.88
CA PRO A 265 -15.12 -26.90 10.62
C PRO A 265 -13.61 -27.08 10.87
N PHE A 266 -12.80 -26.17 10.30
CA PHE A 266 -11.39 -26.02 10.64
C PHE A 266 -11.10 -24.63 11.19
N SER A 267 -10.02 -24.50 11.96
CA SER A 267 -9.55 -23.21 12.46
C SER A 267 -8.24 -22.82 11.77
N ARG A 268 -8.19 -21.61 11.20
CA ARG A 268 -6.95 -21.07 10.61
C ARG A 268 -6.27 -20.19 11.64
N LEU A 269 -4.98 -20.42 11.87
CA LEU A 269 -4.14 -19.54 12.66
C LEU A 269 -4.06 -18.19 11.93
N ARG A 270 -4.54 -17.13 12.57
CA ARG A 270 -4.53 -15.77 12.02
C ARG A 270 -3.32 -15.00 12.51
N TYR A 271 -2.98 -15.20 13.78
CA TYR A 271 -1.92 -14.45 14.43
C TYR A 271 -1.31 -15.30 15.54
N LYS A 272 0.02 -15.36 15.57
CA LYS A 272 0.79 -15.92 16.67
C LYS A 272 1.48 -14.74 17.36
N ASN A 273 1.49 -14.76 18.68
CA ASN A 273 2.33 -13.85 19.42
C ASN A 273 3.05 -14.53 20.57
N HIS A 274 4.19 -13.98 20.93
CA HIS A 274 5.00 -14.38 22.06
C HIS A 274 5.11 -13.20 23.04
N GLY A 275 5.45 -13.48 24.29
CA GLY A 275 5.51 -12.49 25.37
C GLY A 275 5.92 -13.15 26.67
N TYR A 276 5.89 -12.39 27.76
CA TYR A 276 6.22 -12.88 29.09
C TYR A 276 5.20 -12.39 30.11
N GLU A 277 4.92 -13.22 31.10
CA GLU A 277 4.26 -12.82 32.33
C GLU A 277 5.32 -12.77 33.43
N ILE A 278 5.49 -11.59 34.02
CA ILE A 278 6.43 -11.30 35.09
C ILE A 278 5.60 -11.15 36.36
N THR A 279 5.95 -11.90 37.40
CA THR A 279 5.23 -11.86 38.67
C THR A 279 6.21 -11.59 39.80
N HIS A 280 5.92 -10.57 40.60
CA HIS A 280 6.56 -10.28 41.88
C HIS A 280 5.53 -10.45 43.01
N LYS A 281 5.46 -11.66 43.56
CA LYS A 281 4.66 -12.06 44.74
C LYS A 281 5.43 -11.88 46.05
N SER A 282 6.75 -12.07 46.04
CA SER A 282 7.64 -12.00 47.22
C SER A 282 8.16 -10.58 47.50
N PHE A 283 7.39 -9.58 47.08
CA PHE A 283 7.55 -8.16 47.36
C PHE A 283 8.69 -7.46 46.59
N VAL A 284 8.36 -6.32 45.96
CA VAL A 284 9.26 -5.33 45.39
C VAL A 284 9.46 -4.22 46.41
N ARG A 285 10.72 -3.80 46.65
CA ARG A 285 11.03 -2.69 47.57
C ARG A 285 10.69 -1.35 46.94
N ASN A 286 10.37 -0.36 47.76
CA ASN A 286 9.97 0.98 47.29
C ASN A 286 10.94 1.65 46.28
N PRO A 287 12.29 1.57 46.41
CA PRO A 287 13.19 2.13 45.41
C PRO A 287 13.05 1.48 44.02
N ASP A 288 12.86 0.16 43.97
CA ASP A 288 12.67 -0.58 42.73
C ASP A 288 11.26 -0.39 42.17
N TRP A 289 10.27 -0.26 43.05
CA TRP A 289 8.91 0.13 42.66
C TRP A 289 8.90 1.46 41.92
N LYS A 290 9.59 2.49 42.43
CA LYS A 290 9.68 3.79 41.76
C LYS A 290 10.27 3.70 40.35
N LYS A 291 11.29 2.86 40.14
CA LYS A 291 11.86 2.62 38.79
C LYS A 291 10.82 1.98 37.85
N LEU A 292 10.07 0.99 38.34
CA LEU A 292 9.01 0.33 37.58
C LEU A 292 7.84 1.28 37.28
N GLU A 293 7.44 2.09 38.26
CA GLU A 293 6.41 3.12 38.13
C GLU A 293 6.81 4.13 37.07
N GLU A 294 8.03 4.66 37.12
CA GLU A 294 8.56 5.58 36.11
C GLU A 294 8.57 4.95 34.70
N LEU A 295 8.95 3.68 34.58
CA LEU A 295 8.87 2.95 33.31
C LEU A 295 7.42 2.83 32.81
N ILE A 296 6.49 2.44 33.68
CA ILE A 296 5.07 2.26 33.33
C ILE A 296 4.48 3.60 32.89
N GLU A 297 4.70 4.66 33.65
CA GLU A 297 4.26 6.02 33.31
C GLU A 297 4.87 6.50 31.99
N TYR A 298 6.18 6.29 31.80
CA TYR A 298 6.89 6.70 30.58
C TYR A 298 6.29 6.02 29.34
N VAL A 299 6.06 4.71 29.40
CA VAL A 299 5.51 3.90 28.32
C VAL A 299 4.05 4.25 28.03
N LYS A 300 3.22 4.37 29.07
CA LYS A 300 1.78 4.63 28.93
C LYS A 300 1.48 6.05 28.49
N SER A 301 2.16 7.06 29.05
CA SER A 301 1.97 8.47 28.68
C SER A 301 2.31 8.77 27.21
N ARG A 302 3.13 7.92 26.57
CA ARG A 302 3.56 8.03 25.17
C ARG A 302 2.84 7.06 24.23
N GLY A 303 1.65 6.59 24.61
CA GLY A 303 0.80 5.76 23.75
C GLY A 303 1.31 4.33 23.60
N ASP A 304 1.61 3.67 24.71
CA ASP A 304 2.12 2.29 24.76
C ASP A 304 3.41 2.11 23.95
N MET A 305 4.39 2.99 24.23
CA MET A 305 5.70 2.93 23.60
C MET A 305 6.35 1.54 23.88
N PRO A 306 6.87 0.86 22.85
CA PRO A 306 7.55 -0.41 23.08
C PRO A 306 8.83 -0.18 23.87
N PHE A 307 9.20 -1.16 24.68
CA PHE A 307 10.46 -1.25 25.39
C PHE A 307 11.09 -2.62 25.16
N PHE A 308 12.38 -2.75 25.44
CA PHE A 308 13.08 -4.03 25.32
C PHE A 308 13.10 -4.73 26.67
N PHE A 309 12.69 -5.99 26.68
CA PHE A 309 12.65 -6.81 27.88
C PHE A 309 13.55 -8.03 27.71
N VAL A 310 14.54 -8.14 28.60
CA VAL A 310 15.41 -9.30 28.70
C VAL A 310 14.90 -10.17 29.85
N PRO A 311 14.35 -11.36 29.58
CA PRO A 311 13.83 -12.23 30.62
C PRO A 311 14.94 -12.82 31.50
N ASN A 312 16.09 -13.12 30.89
CA ASN A 312 17.24 -13.68 31.60
C ASN A 312 18.54 -13.10 31.04
N PHE A 313 19.32 -12.47 31.91
CA PHE A 313 20.58 -11.83 31.57
C PHE A 313 21.64 -12.77 30.99
N ASN A 314 21.58 -14.07 31.32
CA ASN A 314 22.49 -15.09 30.78
C ASN A 314 22.09 -15.56 29.37
N TYR A 315 20.85 -15.30 28.95
CA TYR A 315 20.31 -15.68 27.65
C TYR A 315 19.77 -14.45 26.93
N PRO A 316 20.63 -13.49 26.52
CA PRO A 316 20.20 -12.24 25.92
C PRO A 316 19.47 -12.41 24.59
N GLY A 317 19.60 -13.58 23.94
CA GLY A 317 18.87 -13.92 22.71
C GLY A 317 17.36 -14.09 22.92
N ASP A 318 16.88 -14.25 24.15
CA ASP A 318 15.46 -14.31 24.49
C ASP A 318 14.84 -12.90 24.68
N CYS A 319 15.60 -11.84 24.41
CA CYS A 319 15.10 -10.48 24.52
C CYS A 319 14.00 -10.22 23.49
N ILE A 320 12.96 -9.50 23.93
CA ILE A 320 11.85 -9.12 23.08
C ILE A 320 11.66 -7.62 23.08
N ARG A 321 11.27 -7.09 21.92
CA ARG A 321 10.59 -5.79 21.86
C ARG A 321 9.15 -5.99 22.34
N GLY A 322 8.85 -5.52 23.54
CA GLY A 322 7.57 -5.71 24.20
C GLY A 322 6.79 -4.41 24.40
N SER A 323 5.51 -4.55 24.70
CA SER A 323 4.69 -3.48 25.30
C SER A 323 3.88 -4.05 26.46
N LEU A 324 3.55 -3.22 27.44
CA LEU A 324 2.68 -3.63 28.55
C LEU A 324 1.28 -3.98 28.01
N TYR A 325 0.89 -5.25 28.16
CA TYR A 325 -0.40 -5.76 27.72
C TYR A 325 -1.38 -5.81 28.88
N MET A 326 -1.70 -4.64 29.38
CA MET A 326 -2.75 -4.44 30.36
C MET A 326 -3.26 -3.03 30.31
N ASP A 327 -4.54 -2.90 30.60
CA ASP A 327 -5.26 -1.64 30.61
C ASP A 327 -5.31 -1.04 32.02
N SER A 328 -5.18 -1.88 33.05
CA SER A 328 -5.02 -1.47 34.44
C SER A 328 -3.78 -2.13 35.05
N VAL A 329 -3.03 -1.34 35.81
CA VAL A 329 -1.93 -1.80 36.65
C VAL A 329 -2.32 -1.45 38.08
N GLU A 330 -2.56 -2.46 38.91
CA GLU A 330 -2.96 -2.27 40.31
C GLU A 330 -1.89 -2.92 41.22
N PRO A 331 -0.89 -2.15 41.66
CA PRO A 331 0.08 -2.65 42.63
C PRO A 331 -0.59 -2.83 44.00
N GLU A 332 -0.38 -3.99 44.62
CA GLU A 332 -0.85 -4.24 45.97
C GLU A 332 0.28 -3.93 46.96
N SER A 333 0.06 -3.02 47.91
CA SER A 333 0.99 -2.83 49.03
C SER A 333 0.48 -3.55 50.27
N PRO A 334 1.20 -4.56 50.79
CA PRO A 334 0.83 -5.26 52.03
C PRO A 334 1.31 -4.51 53.28
N THR A 335 2.09 -3.44 53.12
CA THR A 335 2.58 -2.59 54.19
C THR A 335 1.66 -1.38 54.38
N ASP A 336 1.38 -1.02 55.63
CA ASP A 336 0.62 0.19 55.95
C ASP A 336 1.34 1.43 55.38
N MET A 337 0.60 2.37 54.81
CA MET A 337 1.10 3.66 54.33
C MET A 337 1.77 4.49 55.44
N ASN A 338 1.46 4.22 56.72
CA ASN A 338 2.15 4.81 57.86
C ASN A 338 3.59 4.30 58.04
N SER A 339 3.98 3.23 57.34
CA SER A 339 5.34 2.71 57.37
C SER A 339 6.29 3.67 56.62
N PRO A 340 7.55 3.80 57.08
CA PRO A 340 8.59 4.55 56.37
C PRO A 340 8.66 4.15 54.90
N GLU A 341 8.88 5.13 54.03
CA GLU A 341 8.75 4.95 52.58
C GLU A 341 9.69 3.86 52.03
N ASP A 342 10.90 3.78 52.58
CA ASP A 342 11.93 2.79 52.28
C ASP A 342 11.56 1.36 52.71
N ALA A 343 10.71 1.23 53.73
CA ALA A 343 10.23 -0.05 54.23
C ALA A 343 8.98 -0.56 53.50
N ARG A 344 8.41 0.23 52.57
CA ARG A 344 7.21 -0.16 51.82
C ARG A 344 7.52 -1.26 50.81
N LEU A 345 6.57 -2.18 50.70
CA LEU A 345 6.63 -3.35 49.84
C LEU A 345 5.46 -3.33 48.86
N TYR A 346 5.68 -3.82 47.65
CA TYR A 346 4.65 -3.88 46.60
C TYR A 346 4.64 -5.25 45.94
N LYS A 347 3.45 -5.71 45.54
CA LYS A 347 3.26 -6.90 44.71
C LYS A 347 2.66 -6.46 43.39
N ILE A 348 3.18 -7.03 42.31
CA ILE A 348 2.71 -6.71 40.97
C ILE A 348 2.87 -7.91 40.04
N SER A 349 1.92 -8.06 39.11
CA SER A 349 2.07 -8.92 37.94
C SER A 349 2.02 -8.06 36.70
N LEU A 350 3.01 -8.21 35.82
CA LEU A 350 3.15 -7.51 34.56
C LEU A 350 3.13 -8.51 33.41
N THR A 351 2.12 -8.39 32.54
CA THR A 351 2.06 -9.10 31.27
C THR A 351 2.67 -8.24 30.17
N ILE A 352 3.77 -8.71 29.60
CA ILE A 352 4.43 -8.13 28.44
C ILE A 352 4.01 -8.89 27.19
N ARG A 353 3.59 -8.15 26.18
CA ARG A 353 3.31 -8.69 24.85
C ARG A 353 4.45 -8.32 23.90
N GLY A 354 5.05 -9.32 23.27
CA GLY A 354 6.01 -9.12 22.18
C GLY A 354 5.36 -8.44 20.98
N ARG A 355 6.16 -7.62 20.30
CA ARG A 355 5.84 -6.97 19.03
C ARG A 355 6.87 -7.41 18.00
N GLU A 356 6.49 -8.35 17.15
CA GLU A 356 7.25 -8.73 15.94
C GLU A 356 7.32 -7.57 14.95
#